data_AF-A0A521NY15-F1
#
_entry.id   AF-A0A521NY15-F1
#
_cell.length_a   1.000
_cell.length_b   1.000
_cell.length_c   1.000
_cell.angle_alpha   90.00
_cell.angle_beta   90.00
_cell.angle_gamma   90.00
#
_symmetry.space_group_name_H-M   'P 1'
#
loop_
_entity.id
_entity.type
_entity.pdbx_description
1 polymer ?
#
loop_
_entity_poly.entity_id
_entity_poly.type
_entity_poly.pdbx_seq_one_letter_code
_entity_poly.pdbx_strand_id
1 'polypeptide(L)'
;MDIKNSEYRFSPLVIGLHWLTVILIIAVYASMELRGLAPKGALRDAMKSLHYLLGLSVLVIVVIRIGVRIQAGVKPAIQPP
;
A
#
# COMPACT_ATOMS: atom_id res chain seq x y z
N MET A 1 -10.39 9.32 -14.02
CA MET A 1 -9.25 8.40 -13.84
C MET A 1 -9.59 7.10 -14.53
N ASP A 2 -8.68 6.54 -15.32
CA ASP A 2 -8.93 5.28 -16.02
C ASP A 2 -8.77 4.10 -15.06
N ILE A 3 -9.85 3.35 -14.86
CA ILE A 3 -9.90 2.22 -13.92
C ILE A 3 -9.58 0.91 -14.64
N LYS A 4 -9.88 0.81 -15.93
CA LYS A 4 -9.78 -0.45 -16.71
C LYS A 4 -8.35 -0.71 -17.16
N ASN A 5 -7.97 -1.98 -17.20
CA ASN A 5 -6.73 -2.39 -17.83
C ASN A 5 -6.88 -2.32 -19.36
N SER A 6 -5.78 -2.08 -20.06
CA SER A 6 -5.69 -2.32 -21.50
C SER A 6 -5.20 -3.74 -21.78
N GLU A 7 -5.30 -4.16 -23.03
CA GLU A 7 -4.76 -5.45 -23.51
C GLU A 7 -3.27 -5.65 -23.13
N TYR A 8 -2.52 -4.54 -23.06
CA TYR A 8 -1.06 -4.57 -22.89
C TYR A 8 -0.57 -4.04 -21.53
N ARG A 9 -1.39 -3.30 -20.77
CA ARG A 9 -0.95 -2.60 -19.55
C ARG A 9 -2.01 -2.53 -18.47
N PHE A 10 -1.57 -2.56 -17.21
CA PHE A 10 -2.44 -2.29 -16.07
C PHE A 10 -2.85 -0.83 -16.02
N SER A 11 -4.03 -0.55 -15.46
CA SER A 11 -4.48 0.82 -15.27
C SER A 11 -3.55 1.59 -14.32
N PRO A 12 -3.36 2.91 -14.52
CA PRO A 12 -2.54 3.72 -13.63
C PRO A 12 -3.00 3.66 -12.17
N LEU A 13 -4.30 3.48 -11.93
CA LEU A 13 -4.86 3.38 -10.59
C LEU A 13 -4.46 2.07 -9.89
N VAL A 14 -4.46 0.94 -10.61
CA VAL A 14 -3.98 -0.35 -10.07
C VAL A 14 -2.51 -0.27 -9.69
N ILE A 15 -1.68 0.35 -10.55
CA ILE A 15 -0.25 0.54 -10.33
C ILE A 15 -0.01 1.48 -9.14
N GLY A 16 -0.70 2.62 -9.09
CA GLY A 16 -0.59 3.60 -8.01
C GLY A 16 -0.94 3.02 -6.65
N LEU A 17 -2.07 2.29 -6.54
CA LEU A 17 -2.48 1.64 -5.30
C LEU A 17 -1.48 0.55 -4.85
N HIS A 18 -0.85 -0.15 -5.80
CA HIS A 18 0.19 -1.12 -5.47
C HIS A 18 1.40 -0.45 -4.82
N TRP A 19 1.96 0.59 -5.45
CA TRP A 19 3.12 1.29 -4.90
C TRP A 19 2.81 2.04 -3.60
N LEU A 20 1.60 2.61 -3.48
CA LEU A 20 1.15 3.20 -2.21
C LEU A 20 1.12 2.16 -1.09
N THR A 21 0.66 0.93 -1.38
CA THR A 21 0.68 -0.17 -0.40
C THR A 21 2.10 -0.51 0.03
N VAL A 22 3.06 -0.55 -0.92
CA VAL A 22 4.48 -0.82 -0.61
C VAL A 22 5.06 0.26 0.31
N ILE A 23 4.82 1.55 0.00
CA ILE A 23 5.29 2.67 0.82
C ILE A 23 4.70 2.60 2.24
N LEU A 24 3.40 2.29 2.36
CA LEU A 24 2.76 2.15 3.66
C LEU A 24 3.35 0.99 4.47
N ILE A 25 3.61 -0.16 3.84
CA ILE A 25 4.26 -1.29 4.52
C ILE A 25 5.65 -0.89 5.02
N ILE A 26 6.46 -0.20 4.20
CA ILE A 26 7.78 0.31 4.62
C ILE A 26 7.63 1.22 5.84
N ALA A 27 6.67 2.15 5.84
CA ALA A 27 6.43 3.05 6.96
C ALA A 27 5.98 2.31 8.23
N VAL A 28 5.12 1.28 8.10
CA VAL A 28 4.69 0.41 9.21
C VAL A 28 5.89 -0.27 9.86
N TYR A 29 6.79 -0.86 9.07
CA TYR A 29 8.01 -1.50 9.58
C TYR A 29 8.96 -0.47 10.19
N ALA A 30 9.24 0.62 9.48
CA ALA A 30 10.12 1.69 9.95
C ALA A 30 9.67 2.24 11.30
N SER A 31 8.37 2.42 11.53
CA SER A 31 7.85 2.91 12.81
C SER A 31 8.24 2.02 14.00
N MET A 32 8.24 0.69 13.83
CA MET A 32 8.58 -0.25 14.91
C MET A 32 10.08 -0.46 15.05
N GLU A 33 10.83 -0.46 13.95
CA GLU A 33 12.31 -0.50 13.97
C GLU A 33 12.86 0.76 14.66
N LEU A 34 12.41 1.95 14.26
CA LEU A 34 12.82 3.22 14.87
C LEU A 34 12.38 3.32 16.33
N ARG A 35 11.24 2.71 16.70
CA ARG A 35 10.83 2.60 18.11
C ARG A 35 11.82 1.79 18.95
N GLY A 36 12.45 0.77 18.37
CA GLY A 36 13.49 -0.04 19.03
C GLY A 36 14.74 0.78 19.37
N LEU A 37 15.06 1.76 18.53
CA LEU A 37 16.20 2.67 18.69
C LEU A 37 15.86 3.90 19.55
N ALA A 38 14.58 4.27 19.65
CA ALA A 38 14.15 5.44 20.39
C ALA A 38 14.28 5.24 21.92
N PRO A 39 14.80 6.25 22.66
CA PRO A 39 14.80 6.22 24.11
C PRO A 39 13.37 6.16 24.65
N LYS A 40 13.20 5.61 25.86
CA LYS A 40 11.88 5.55 26.51
C LYS A 40 11.34 6.97 26.71
N GLY A 41 10.07 7.18 26.35
CA GLY A 41 9.40 8.47 26.45
C GLY A 41 8.40 8.69 25.32
N ALA A 42 7.93 9.93 25.18
CA ALA A 42 6.85 10.30 24.27
C ALA A 42 7.09 9.89 22.80
N LEU A 43 8.32 10.02 22.30
CA LEU A 43 8.65 9.62 20.92
C LEU A 43 8.44 8.11 20.68
N ARG A 44 8.85 7.27 21.63
CA ARG A 44 8.71 5.81 21.54
C ARG A 44 7.25 5.38 21.56
N ASP A 45 6.41 6.10 22.30
CA ASP A 45 4.96 5.84 22.34
C ASP A 45 4.26 6.39 21.09
N ALA A 46 4.69 7.55 20.58
CA ALA A 46 4.21 8.10 19.32
C ALA A 46 4.48 7.15 18.14
N MET A 47 5.63 6.47 18.10
CA MET A 47 5.92 5.47 17.08
C MET A 47 4.94 4.28 17.11
N LYS A 48 4.53 3.85 18.30
CA LYS A 48 3.52 2.79 18.46
C LYS A 48 2.15 3.26 17.96
N SER A 49 1.74 4.48 18.30
CA SER A 49 0.50 5.07 17.79
C SER A 49 0.52 5.25 16.28
N LEU A 50 1.66 5.68 15.73
CA LEU A 50 1.87 5.82 14.29
C LEU A 50 1.76 4.45 13.58
N HIS A 51 2.35 3.39 14.15
CA HIS A 51 2.21 2.03 13.63
C HIS A 51 0.73 1.60 13.53
N TYR A 52 -0.08 1.88 14.54
CA TYR A 52 -1.50 1.54 14.53
C TYR A 52 -2.27 2.29 13.45
N LEU A 53 -2.03 3.60 13.30
CA LEU A 53 -2.66 4.40 12.26
C LEU A 53 -2.25 3.94 10.85
N LEU A 54 -0.97 3.67 10.64
CA LEU A 54 -0.46 3.16 9.37
C LEU A 54 -0.99 1.75 9.08
N GLY A 55 -1.05 0.86 10.07
CA GLY A 55 -1.62 -0.48 9.92
C GLY A 55 -3.11 -0.45 9.54
N LEU A 56 -3.89 0.42 10.16
CA LEU A 56 -5.30 0.63 9.78
C LEU A 56 -5.41 1.20 8.35
N SER A 57 -4.53 2.12 7.99
CA SER A 57 -4.48 2.68 6.63
C SER A 57 -4.16 1.61 5.58
N VAL A 58 -3.24 0.69 5.89
CA VAL A 58 -2.94 -0.47 5.02
C VAL A 58 -4.20 -1.32 4.83
N LEU A 59 -4.95 -1.63 5.89
CA LEU A 59 -6.18 -2.40 5.77
C LEU A 59 -7.18 -1.74 4.82
N VAL A 60 -7.44 -0.43 5.00
CA VAL A 60 -8.34 0.34 4.14
C VAL A 60 -7.85 0.35 2.69
N ILE A 61 -6.57 0.62 2.46
CA ILE A 61 -5.97 0.62 1.11
C ILE A 61 -6.04 -0.75 0.46
N VAL A 62 -5.84 -1.84 1.20
CA VAL A 62 -5.94 -3.20 0.66
C VAL A 62 -7.38 -3.51 0.22
N VAL A 63 -8.40 -3.13 1.00
CA VAL A 63 -9.81 -3.30 0.60
C VAL A 63 -10.11 -2.52 -0.68
N ILE A 64 -9.71 -1.24 -0.74
CA ILE A 64 -9.88 -0.40 -1.93
C ILE A 64 -9.14 -1.03 -3.12
N ARG A 65 -7.90 -1.49 -2.92
CA ARG A 65 -7.07 -2.11 -3.95
C ARG A 65 -7.71 -3.38 -4.51
N ILE A 66 -8.30 -4.22 -3.65
CA ILE A 66 -9.05 -5.41 -4.11
C ILE A 66 -10.25 -4.98 -4.95
N GLY A 67 -11.04 -4.02 -4.47
CA GLY A 67 -12.20 -3.49 -5.20
C GLY A 67 -11.82 -2.93 -6.57
N VAL A 68 -10.76 -2.13 -6.65
CA VAL A 68 -10.22 -1.58 -7.92
C VAL A 68 -9.68 -2.70 -8.80
N ARG A 69 -8.99 -3.69 -8.24
CA ARG A 69 -8.46 -4.81 -9.01
C ARG A 69 -9.58 -5.64 -9.66
N ILE A 70 -10.70 -5.83 -8.97
CA ILE A 70 -11.88 -6.50 -9.51
C ILE A 70 -12.51 -5.65 -10.62
N GLN A 71 -12.66 -4.34 -10.41
CA GLN A 71 -13.25 -3.42 -11.41
C GLN A 71 -12.37 -3.21 -12.65
N ALA A 72 -11.05 -3.31 -12.51
CA ALA A 72 -10.11 -3.10 -13.61
C ALA A 72 -10.20 -4.17 -14.72
N GLY A 73 -10.89 -5.28 -14.47
CA GLY A 73 -11.15 -6.32 -15.46
C GLY A 73 -9.99 -7.30 -15.66
N VAL A 74 -9.94 -7.88 -16.87
CA VAL A 74 -8.99 -8.93 -17.24
C VAL A 74 -7.55 -8.41 -17.09
N LYS A 75 -6.64 -9.28 -16.68
CA LYS A 75 -5.21 -8.96 -16.64
C LYS A 75 -4.71 -8.77 -18.07
N PRO A 76 -3.79 -7.81 -18.33
CA PRO A 76 -3.15 -7.69 -19.63
C PRO A 76 -2.54 -9.02 -20.08
N ALA A 77 -2.60 -9.30 -21.38
CA ALA A 77 -2.06 -10.53 -21.95
C ALA A 77 -0.52 -10.51 -21.89
N ILE A 78 0.08 -11.66 -21.58
CA ILE A 78 1.53 -11.84 -21.71
C ILE A 78 1.76 -12.33 -23.15
N GLN A 79 2.13 -11.42 -24.04
CA GLN A 79 2.47 -11.75 -25.43
C GLN A 79 3.99 -11.79 -25.59
N PRO A 80 4.54 -12.80 -26.30
CA PRO A 80 5.95 -12.78 -26.68
C PRO A 80 6.25 -11.60 -27.61
N PRO A 81 7.51 -11.12 -27.65
CA PRO A 81 7.94 -10.07 -28.58
C PRO A 81 7.84 -10.49 -30.05
#